data_AF-A0A4Q3Y1E5-F1
#
_entry.id   AF-A0A4Q3Y1E5-F1
#
_cell.length_a   1.000
_cell.length_b   1.000
_cell.length_c   1.000
_cell.angle_alpha   90.00
_cell.angle_beta   90.00
_cell.angle_gamma   90.00
#
_symmetry.space_group_name_H-M   'P 1'
#
loop_
_entity.id
_entity.type
_entity.pdbx_description
1 polymer ?
#
loop_
_entity_poly.entity_id
_entity_poly.type
_entity_poly.pdbx_seq_one_letter_code
_entity_poly.pdbx_strand_id
1 'polypeptide(L)'
;MLTNYWPTASQVNACIKNEAETADVAVLLAVHQPSPLTTRDVGSGLETAVSENDLLKAFLSDDVPGGALLVPITGASGAGKSHMIRWLDAQLQRSAKSDRLHIIRIPKSASLRTVVEKILEPLKDNKAYDKVRGEMTRAVAAVNVDEAVLTFRAHLEFALKEIGAKLEAEYRDNSERGDLRPKIGHARDLPKLFGDAALADHFADKVLSRIVKRALQGRPEDSSEEDDRRSQFVPEDLVLPDDVDLSQAAQAVKNYFQRNLATADAAKIRVAIDLLNDAIDPAIGNVFHLQQSTGGMTFQDIILAVRETLLEEDKDLVLLVEDFAALSGIQDVLLKVCIQEGEYAGKKVRATMRSAIALTDGVLSFRDTMFTRAQKEWVVGGRDMTQAQVKDATVDLVGAYLNAARFGESELQRLFKASAGGAASNWLPVWRDDTDSDEDQDLLKAFGYSTAGAPLFPFNRHAVSVMADAHLQRNGVLVFNPRKIINDLLRNTLLLRRLFEAKAFPSADQRAFPPNSWLATWITRTNQSETVRRRLQAFLPVWGGNPGDETALSHLAPGLFTAFSLPTPAQLASIDYVATPEAQVPSAREPT
;
A
#
# COMPACT_ATOMS: atom_id res chain seq x y z
N MET A 1 24.48 -26.27 12.27
CA MET A 1 23.21 -26.59 11.56
C MET A 1 22.43 -25.30 11.36
N LEU A 2 21.94 -25.02 10.15
CA LEU A 2 21.29 -23.75 9.76
C LEU A 2 19.91 -23.45 10.40
N THR A 3 19.50 -24.15 11.46
CA THR A 3 18.16 -24.00 12.07
C THR A 3 17.89 -22.58 12.56
N ASN A 4 18.89 -21.88 13.09
CA ASN A 4 18.75 -20.51 13.59
C ASN A 4 18.60 -19.48 12.44
N TYR A 5 19.09 -19.82 11.23
CA TYR A 5 18.90 -19.02 10.02
C TYR A 5 17.49 -19.13 9.42
N TRP A 6 16.68 -20.12 9.84
CA TRP A 6 15.26 -20.24 9.49
C TRP A 6 14.41 -19.61 10.60
N PRO A 7 13.79 -18.43 10.41
CA PRO A 7 13.03 -17.77 11.48
C PRO A 7 11.89 -18.63 12.05
N THR A 8 11.61 -18.50 13.35
CA THR A 8 10.47 -19.17 14.00
C THR A 8 9.14 -18.63 13.46
N ALA A 9 8.05 -19.39 13.59
CA ALA A 9 6.72 -18.91 13.20
C ALA A 9 6.32 -17.61 13.91
N SER A 10 6.72 -17.43 15.17
CA SER A 10 6.49 -16.18 15.92
C SER A 10 7.24 -15.00 15.29
N GLN A 11 8.51 -15.17 14.94
CA GLN A 11 9.31 -14.15 14.25
C GLN A 11 8.75 -13.81 12.87
N VAL A 12 8.34 -14.83 12.10
CA VAL A 12 7.68 -14.64 10.79
C VAL A 12 6.39 -13.84 10.95
N ASN A 13 5.54 -14.17 11.93
CA ASN A 13 4.28 -13.46 12.14
C ASN A 13 4.46 -12.03 12.65
N ALA A 14 5.52 -11.76 13.42
CA ALA A 14 5.82 -10.41 13.91
C ALA A 14 6.43 -9.52 12.81
N CYS A 15 7.39 -10.03 12.02
CA CYS A 15 8.16 -9.22 11.07
C CYS A 15 7.66 -9.29 9.61
N ILE A 16 6.97 -10.37 9.22
CA ILE A 16 6.50 -10.61 7.85
C ILE A 16 4.97 -10.58 7.86
N LYS A 17 4.39 -9.42 8.17
CA LYS A 17 2.94 -9.23 8.24
C LYS A 17 2.31 -9.31 6.85
N ASN A 18 1.10 -9.86 6.74
CA ASN A 18 0.36 -9.95 5.46
C ASN A 18 0.19 -8.59 4.79
N GLU A 19 0.10 -7.54 5.61
CA GLU A 19 0.09 -6.15 5.18
C GLU A 19 1.27 -5.41 5.80
N ALA A 20 2.22 -5.00 4.96
CA ALA A 20 3.39 -4.23 5.39
C ALA A 20 3.00 -2.94 6.13
N GLU A 21 1.79 -2.40 5.85
CA GLU A 21 1.20 -1.19 6.43
C GLU A 21 0.99 -1.28 7.96
N THR A 22 0.87 -2.48 8.51
CA THR A 22 0.68 -2.74 9.96
C THR A 22 1.98 -2.98 10.72
N ALA A 23 3.12 -3.03 10.03
CA ALA A 23 4.41 -3.30 10.64
C ALA A 23 4.88 -2.13 11.52
N ASP A 24 5.59 -2.41 12.61
CA ASP A 24 6.29 -1.38 13.38
C ASP A 24 7.27 -0.59 12.48
N VAL A 25 7.56 0.67 12.80
CA VAL A 25 8.48 1.51 12.01
C VAL A 25 9.88 0.91 11.90
N ALA A 26 10.34 0.20 12.93
CA ALA A 26 11.61 -0.51 12.90
C ALA A 26 11.58 -1.66 11.87
N VAL A 27 10.49 -2.43 11.83
CA VAL A 27 10.32 -3.48 10.82
C VAL A 27 10.21 -2.87 9.42
N LEU A 28 9.41 -1.81 9.26
CA LEU A 28 9.25 -1.09 8.00
C LEU A 28 10.61 -0.69 7.41
N LEU A 29 11.46 -0.02 8.20
CA LEU A 29 12.76 0.45 7.73
C LEU A 29 13.81 -0.68 7.61
N ALA A 30 13.67 -1.78 8.36
CA ALA A 30 14.54 -2.94 8.23
C ALA A 30 14.37 -3.67 6.88
N VAL A 31 13.14 -3.70 6.37
CA VAL A 31 12.77 -4.46 5.16
C VAL A 31 12.58 -3.57 3.93
N HIS A 32 12.60 -2.25 4.12
CA HIS A 32 12.37 -1.28 3.07
C HIS A 32 13.40 -1.46 1.93
N GLN A 33 12.88 -1.59 0.71
CA GLN A 33 13.66 -1.56 -0.53
C GLN A 33 13.27 -0.30 -1.32
N PRO A 34 14.24 0.46 -1.85
CA PRO A 34 13.94 1.67 -2.62
C PRO A 34 13.03 1.36 -3.80
N SER A 35 11.92 2.09 -3.89
CA SER A 35 10.95 1.93 -4.98
C SER A 35 11.34 2.80 -6.17
N PRO A 36 11.14 2.33 -7.43
CA PRO A 36 11.28 3.18 -8.59
C PRO A 36 10.32 4.38 -8.50
N LEU A 37 10.86 5.58 -8.68
CA LEU A 37 10.13 6.83 -8.54
C LEU A 37 10.40 7.73 -9.74
N THR A 38 9.35 8.37 -10.25
CA THR A 38 9.42 9.31 -11.36
C THR A 38 8.68 10.59 -10.97
N THR A 39 9.22 11.76 -11.24
CA THR A 39 8.45 13.01 -11.17
C THR A 39 7.87 13.33 -12.53
N ARG A 40 6.60 13.72 -12.58
CA ARG A 40 5.95 14.29 -13.76
C ARG A 40 5.64 15.76 -13.52
N ASP A 41 6.18 16.63 -14.36
CA ASP A 41 5.87 18.06 -14.32
C ASP A 41 4.42 18.29 -14.79
N VAL A 42 3.61 18.99 -13.99
CA VAL A 42 2.17 19.16 -14.30
C VAL A 42 1.94 19.95 -15.59
N GLY A 43 2.78 20.94 -15.89
CA GLY A 43 2.62 21.80 -17.07
C GLY A 43 3.14 21.18 -18.36
N SER A 44 4.31 20.54 -18.32
CA SER A 44 4.99 20.01 -19.53
C SER A 44 4.72 18.52 -19.76
N GLY A 45 4.26 17.80 -18.74
CA GLY A 45 4.16 16.34 -18.76
C GLY A 45 5.53 15.63 -18.76
N LEU A 46 6.63 16.36 -18.59
CA LEU A 46 7.97 15.79 -18.63
C LEU A 46 8.17 14.84 -17.44
N GLU A 47 8.57 13.61 -17.74
CA GLU A 47 8.88 12.60 -16.75
C GLU A 47 10.38 12.50 -16.49
N THR A 48 10.78 12.53 -15.22
CA THR A 48 12.17 12.41 -14.79
C THR A 48 12.30 11.36 -13.71
N ALA A 49 13.21 10.40 -13.89
CA ALA A 49 13.52 9.40 -12.88
C ALA A 49 14.21 10.06 -11.67
N VAL A 50 13.72 9.80 -10.47
CA VAL A 50 14.21 10.38 -9.22
C VAL A 50 14.33 9.30 -8.14
N SER A 51 15.03 9.59 -7.06
CA SER A 51 15.12 8.73 -5.89
C SER A 51 14.19 9.18 -4.77
N GLU A 52 13.93 8.28 -3.82
CA GLU A 52 13.21 8.62 -2.59
C GLU A 52 13.95 9.70 -1.77
N ASN A 53 15.28 9.72 -1.81
CA ASN A 53 16.07 10.79 -1.21
C ASN A 53 15.81 12.15 -1.86
N ASP A 54 15.52 12.19 -3.16
CA ASP A 54 15.13 13.45 -3.83
C ASP A 54 13.75 13.92 -3.36
N LEU A 55 12.82 12.98 -3.12
CA LEU A 55 11.53 13.28 -2.48
C LEU A 55 11.73 13.86 -1.08
N LEU A 56 12.55 13.22 -0.24
CA LEU A 56 12.84 13.70 1.11
C LEU A 56 13.49 15.09 1.09
N LYS A 57 14.46 15.32 0.20
CA LYS A 57 15.11 16.63 0.05
C LYS A 57 14.13 17.70 -0.41
N ALA A 58 13.29 17.39 -1.39
CA ALA A 58 12.25 18.31 -1.85
C ALA A 58 11.27 18.65 -0.70
N PHE A 59 10.89 17.65 0.09
CA PHE A 59 9.98 17.82 1.22
C PHE A 59 10.59 18.66 2.36
N LEU A 60 11.90 18.53 2.61
CA LEU A 60 12.63 19.26 3.65
C LEU A 60 13.22 20.61 3.20
N SER A 61 13.00 21.02 1.95
CA SER A 61 13.49 22.29 1.40
C SER A 61 13.00 23.49 2.22
N ASP A 62 13.87 24.46 2.49
CA ASP A 62 13.46 25.74 3.09
C ASP A 62 12.82 26.68 2.07
N ASP A 63 13.00 26.41 0.77
CA ASP A 63 12.36 27.12 -0.32
C ASP A 63 10.93 26.62 -0.52
N VAL A 64 10.00 27.21 0.23
CA VAL A 64 8.56 26.96 0.12
C VAL A 64 7.84 28.30 -0.09
N PRO A 65 7.89 28.86 -1.33
CA PRO A 65 7.27 30.13 -1.63
C PRO A 65 5.76 30.07 -1.35
N GLY A 66 5.22 31.11 -0.71
CA GLY A 66 3.82 31.14 -0.27
C GLY A 66 3.51 30.31 0.98
N GLY A 67 4.49 29.61 1.56
CA GLY A 67 4.32 28.88 2.83
C GLY A 67 3.42 27.63 2.73
N ALA A 68 3.24 27.07 1.53
CA ALA A 68 2.52 25.82 1.31
C ALA A 68 3.27 24.93 0.30
N LEU A 69 3.54 23.68 0.67
CA LEU A 69 4.13 22.65 -0.19
C LEU A 69 3.14 21.48 -0.32
N LEU A 70 2.76 21.16 -1.54
CA LEU A 70 1.90 20.03 -1.86
C LEU A 70 2.66 19.01 -2.72
N VAL A 71 2.71 17.77 -2.26
CA VAL A 71 3.40 16.64 -2.89
C VAL A 71 2.39 15.51 -3.15
N PRO A 72 1.76 15.50 -4.34
CA PRO A 72 0.92 14.39 -4.78
C PRO A 72 1.76 13.15 -5.05
N ILE A 73 1.42 12.02 -4.41
CA ILE A 73 2.04 10.72 -4.66
C ILE A 73 1.03 9.82 -5.37
N THR A 74 1.35 9.39 -6.59
CA THR A 74 0.45 8.59 -7.43
C THR A 74 1.13 7.30 -7.88
N GLY A 75 0.39 6.45 -8.58
CA GLY A 75 0.86 5.13 -9.02
C GLY A 75 -0.25 4.09 -8.96
N ALA A 76 -0.05 2.97 -9.64
CA ALA A 76 -1.03 1.90 -9.71
C ALA A 76 -1.43 1.37 -8.32
N SER A 77 -2.57 0.68 -8.25
CA SER A 77 -2.94 -0.06 -7.03
C SER A 77 -1.84 -1.07 -6.67
N GLY A 78 -1.50 -1.16 -5.39
CA GLY A 78 -0.42 -2.03 -4.90
C GLY A 78 1.00 -1.55 -5.22
N ALA A 79 1.21 -0.41 -5.89
CA ALA A 79 2.55 0.10 -6.22
C ALA A 79 3.39 0.57 -5.02
N GLY A 80 2.81 0.65 -3.80
CA GLY A 80 3.53 1.08 -2.59
C GLY A 80 3.35 2.54 -2.20
N LYS A 81 2.25 3.21 -2.61
CA LYS A 81 1.99 4.63 -2.26
C LYS A 81 1.91 4.88 -0.74
N SER A 82 1.13 4.10 -0.01
CA SER A 82 1.07 4.20 1.46
C SER A 82 2.42 3.87 2.09
N HIS A 83 3.15 2.87 1.56
CA HIS A 83 4.52 2.58 1.99
C HIS A 83 5.45 3.78 1.81
N MET A 84 5.35 4.52 0.71
CA MET A 84 6.12 5.76 0.48
C MET A 84 5.80 6.83 1.53
N ILE A 85 4.53 7.02 1.86
CA ILE A 85 4.10 7.98 2.90
C ILE A 85 4.64 7.57 4.28
N ARG A 86 4.58 6.28 4.62
CA ARG A 86 5.10 5.74 5.88
C ARG A 86 6.62 5.83 5.97
N TRP A 87 7.31 5.58 4.86
CA TRP A 87 8.74 5.79 4.74
C TRP A 87 9.09 7.26 4.97
N LEU A 88 8.38 8.18 4.31
CA LEU A 88 8.59 9.62 4.47
C LEU A 88 8.37 10.05 5.93
N ASP A 89 7.29 9.63 6.58
CA ASP A 89 7.06 9.87 8.02
C ASP A 89 8.25 9.43 8.87
N ALA A 90 8.72 8.20 8.66
CA ALA A 90 9.84 7.65 9.40
C ALA A 90 11.16 8.43 9.17
N GLN A 91 11.40 8.92 7.95
CA GLN A 91 12.56 9.77 7.66
C GLN A 91 12.43 11.16 8.28
N LEU A 92 11.25 11.77 8.25
CA LEU A 92 11.02 13.10 8.80
C LEU A 92 11.20 13.12 10.31
N GLN A 93 10.67 12.11 11.03
CA GLN A 93 10.86 11.94 12.48
C GLN A 93 12.34 11.73 12.88
N ARG A 94 13.18 11.28 11.95
CA ARG A 94 14.63 11.07 12.16
C ARG A 94 15.49 12.18 11.57
N SER A 95 14.88 13.17 10.92
CA SER A 95 15.61 14.26 10.28
C SER A 95 16.15 15.25 11.31
N ALA A 96 17.22 15.95 10.96
CA ALA A 96 17.74 17.05 11.79
C ALA A 96 16.73 18.20 11.97
N LYS A 97 15.66 18.25 11.15
CA LYS A 97 14.59 19.24 11.27
C LYS A 97 13.40 18.73 12.09
N SER A 98 13.41 17.51 12.63
CA SER A 98 12.25 16.88 13.29
C SER A 98 11.63 17.77 14.38
N ASP A 99 12.43 18.47 15.19
CA ASP A 99 11.91 19.35 16.26
C ASP A 99 11.12 20.56 15.73
N ARG A 100 11.34 20.94 14.47
CA ARG A 100 10.62 22.02 13.76
C ARG A 100 9.40 21.50 13.00
N LEU A 101 9.13 20.20 13.00
CA LEU A 101 8.03 19.60 12.25
C LEU A 101 6.98 19.08 13.22
N HIS A 102 5.75 19.59 13.12
CA HIS A 102 4.59 18.96 13.72
C HIS A 102 3.96 17.99 12.72
N ILE A 103 4.25 16.69 12.87
CA ILE A 103 3.89 15.66 11.89
C ILE A 103 2.58 14.97 12.26
N ILE A 104 1.58 15.12 11.37
CA ILE A 104 0.31 14.43 11.41
C ILE A 104 0.28 13.39 10.27
N ARG A 105 0.54 12.13 10.62
CA ARG A 105 0.29 10.99 9.71
C ARG A 105 -1.13 10.47 9.88
N ILE A 106 -1.83 10.39 8.75
CA ILE A 106 -3.16 9.82 8.60
C ILE A 106 -3.02 8.45 7.91
N PRO A 107 -3.12 7.33 8.67
CA PRO A 107 -3.07 6.00 8.09
C PRO A 107 -4.34 5.68 7.29
N LYS A 108 -4.27 4.70 6.38
CA LYS A 108 -5.44 4.24 5.61
C LYS A 108 -6.63 3.80 6.47
N SER A 109 -6.33 3.32 7.67
CA SER A 109 -7.33 2.82 8.62
C SER A 109 -8.00 3.89 9.44
N ALA A 110 -7.55 5.15 9.35
CA ALA A 110 -8.06 6.22 10.18
C ALA A 110 -9.56 6.45 9.93
N SER A 111 -10.32 6.50 11.02
CA SER A 111 -11.67 7.05 10.98
C SER A 111 -11.62 8.57 10.86
N LEU A 112 -12.71 9.17 10.38
CA LEU A 112 -12.86 10.62 10.36
C LEU A 112 -12.64 11.26 11.75
N ARG A 113 -13.11 10.58 12.80
CA ARG A 113 -12.90 10.98 14.19
C ARG A 113 -11.42 11.10 14.54
N THR A 114 -10.66 10.04 14.25
CA THR A 114 -9.23 9.98 14.54
C THR A 114 -8.47 11.07 13.79
N VAL A 115 -8.88 11.41 12.57
CA VAL A 115 -8.27 12.49 11.78
C VAL A 115 -8.51 13.84 12.43
N VAL A 116 -9.76 14.14 12.81
CA VAL A 116 -10.13 15.38 13.50
C VAL A 116 -9.39 15.50 14.83
N GLU A 117 -9.35 14.44 15.64
CA GLU A 117 -8.63 14.43 16.92
C GLU A 117 -7.13 14.69 16.75
N LYS A 118 -6.49 14.10 15.73
CA LYS A 118 -5.07 14.34 15.42
C LYS A 118 -4.79 15.78 15.00
N ILE A 119 -5.67 16.37 14.19
CA ILE A 119 -5.55 17.76 13.74
C ILE A 119 -5.75 18.76 14.89
N LEU A 120 -6.61 18.43 15.86
CA LEU A 120 -6.88 19.26 17.02
C LEU A 120 -5.82 19.16 18.13
N GLU A 121 -4.90 18.19 18.05
CA GLU A 121 -3.91 17.92 19.10
C GLU A 121 -3.02 19.13 19.44
N PRO A 122 -2.53 19.94 18.47
CA PRO A 122 -1.81 21.18 18.77
C PRO A 122 -2.60 22.21 19.58
N LEU A 123 -3.93 22.19 19.51
CA LEU A 123 -4.78 23.16 20.22
C LEU A 123 -5.15 22.69 21.63
N LYS A 124 -4.70 21.52 22.08
CA LYS A 124 -5.15 20.89 23.35
C LYS A 124 -4.90 21.76 24.58
N ASP A 125 -3.84 22.56 24.58
CA ASP A 125 -3.43 23.42 25.69
C ASP A 125 -3.91 24.87 25.50
N ASN A 126 -4.53 25.19 24.36
CA ASN A 126 -5.04 26.52 24.06
C ASN A 126 -6.52 26.66 24.47
N LYS A 127 -6.73 27.29 25.63
CA LYS A 127 -8.07 27.50 26.23
C LYS A 127 -9.06 28.22 25.31
N ALA A 128 -8.59 29.01 24.35
CA ALA A 128 -9.47 29.69 23.39
C ALA A 128 -10.27 28.70 22.53
N TYR A 129 -9.73 27.49 22.31
CA TYR A 129 -10.31 26.47 21.43
C TYR A 129 -10.99 25.31 22.18
N ASP A 130 -11.00 25.31 23.52
CA ASP A 130 -11.56 24.20 24.32
C ASP A 130 -13.02 23.88 23.99
N LYS A 131 -13.85 24.92 23.84
CA LYS A 131 -15.27 24.77 23.48
C LYS A 131 -15.43 24.14 22.09
N VAL A 132 -14.73 24.69 21.10
CA VAL A 132 -14.80 24.26 19.70
C VAL A 132 -14.27 22.82 19.54
N ARG A 133 -13.13 22.52 20.17
CA ARG A 133 -12.56 21.16 20.23
C ARG A 133 -13.55 20.17 20.84
N GLY A 134 -14.15 20.52 21.98
CA GLY A 134 -15.15 19.69 22.63
C GLY A 134 -16.41 19.45 21.80
N GLU A 135 -16.88 20.45 21.06
CA GLU A 135 -18.03 20.31 20.16
C GLU A 135 -17.72 19.45 18.93
N MET A 136 -16.55 19.62 18.30
CA MET A 136 -16.15 18.78 17.16
C MET A 136 -15.90 17.34 17.56
N THR A 137 -15.25 17.09 18.69
CA THR A 137 -15.08 15.71 19.19
C THR A 137 -16.44 15.05 19.45
N ARG A 138 -17.44 15.81 19.97
CA ARG A 138 -18.80 15.30 20.17
C ARG A 138 -19.53 15.03 18.84
N ALA A 139 -19.40 15.93 17.85
CA ALA A 139 -20.05 15.79 16.55
C ALA A 139 -19.68 14.48 15.85
N VAL A 140 -18.42 14.04 15.96
CA VAL A 140 -17.97 12.79 15.35
C VAL A 140 -18.18 11.56 16.27
N ALA A 141 -18.35 11.75 17.58
CA ALA A 141 -18.54 10.66 18.55
C ALA A 141 -20.00 10.20 18.75
N ALA A 142 -20.99 11.04 18.39
CA ALA A 142 -22.40 10.85 18.75
C ALA A 142 -23.28 10.18 17.67
N VAL A 143 -22.68 9.68 16.59
CA VAL A 143 -23.44 9.29 15.39
C VAL A 143 -23.99 7.87 15.51
N ASN A 144 -25.31 7.73 15.64
CA ASN A 144 -26.00 6.45 15.47
C ASN A 144 -25.94 6.05 13.99
N VAL A 145 -25.43 4.85 13.70
CA VAL A 145 -25.22 4.38 12.33
C VAL A 145 -26.51 4.35 11.51
N ASP A 146 -27.63 3.96 12.11
CA ASP A 146 -28.90 3.85 11.37
C ASP A 146 -29.44 5.25 11.00
N GLU A 147 -29.35 6.19 11.94
CA GLU A 147 -29.69 7.60 11.71
C GLU A 147 -28.74 8.25 10.68
N ALA A 148 -27.46 7.87 10.73
CA ALA A 148 -26.44 8.34 9.80
C ALA A 148 -26.68 7.84 8.38
N VAL A 149 -27.14 6.60 8.21
CA VAL A 149 -27.50 6.06 6.89
C VAL A 149 -28.68 6.81 6.29
N LEU A 150 -29.72 7.08 7.09
CA LEU A 150 -30.88 7.87 6.65
C LEU A 150 -30.47 9.29 6.25
N THR A 151 -29.67 9.94 7.08
CA THR A 151 -29.18 11.31 6.85
C THR A 151 -28.22 11.36 5.66
N PHE A 152 -27.34 10.36 5.53
CA PHE A 152 -26.43 10.21 4.40
C PHE A 152 -27.17 10.04 3.08
N ARG A 153 -28.21 9.20 3.03
CA ARG A 153 -29.06 9.04 1.85
C ARG A 153 -29.65 10.39 1.41
N ALA A 154 -30.19 11.15 2.35
CA ALA A 154 -30.76 12.47 2.04
C ALA A 154 -29.69 13.43 1.49
N HIS A 155 -28.53 13.53 2.14
CA HIS A 155 -27.45 14.38 1.66
C HIS A 155 -26.83 13.91 0.34
N LEU A 156 -26.79 12.61 0.08
CA LEU A 156 -26.37 12.05 -1.20
C LEU A 156 -27.31 12.48 -2.33
N GLU A 157 -28.63 12.46 -2.08
CA GLU A 157 -29.62 12.98 -3.03
C GLU A 157 -29.42 14.49 -3.28
N PHE A 158 -29.19 15.29 -2.24
CA PHE A 158 -28.92 16.72 -2.40
C PHE A 158 -27.63 16.98 -3.19
N ALA A 159 -26.54 16.29 -2.86
CA ALA A 159 -25.25 16.42 -3.54
C ALA A 159 -25.37 16.06 -5.03
N LEU A 160 -26.06 14.97 -5.37
CA LEU A 160 -26.31 14.58 -6.77
C LEU A 160 -27.14 15.64 -7.52
N LYS A 161 -28.14 16.25 -6.88
CA LYS A 161 -28.92 17.36 -7.48
C LYS A 161 -28.05 18.58 -7.76
N GLU A 162 -27.18 18.97 -6.83
CA GLU A 162 -26.26 20.09 -7.03
C GLU A 162 -25.25 19.82 -8.15
N ILE A 163 -24.68 18.61 -8.20
CA ILE A 163 -23.80 18.20 -9.29
C ILE A 163 -24.55 18.24 -10.62
N GLY A 164 -25.79 17.72 -10.68
CA GLY A 164 -26.65 17.79 -11.86
C GLY A 164 -26.89 19.22 -12.34
N ALA A 165 -27.22 20.15 -11.44
CA ALA A 165 -27.44 21.55 -11.78
C ALA A 165 -26.18 22.23 -12.36
N LYS A 166 -25.00 21.92 -11.81
CA LYS A 166 -23.71 22.40 -12.34
C LYS A 166 -23.44 21.85 -13.74
N LEU A 167 -23.65 20.55 -13.95
CA LEU A 167 -23.47 19.91 -15.25
C LEU A 167 -24.45 20.46 -16.30
N GLU A 168 -25.70 20.76 -15.91
CA GLU A 168 -26.68 21.41 -16.79
C GLU A 168 -26.30 22.85 -17.15
N ALA A 169 -25.72 23.61 -16.21
CA ALA A 169 -25.17 24.92 -16.51
C ALA A 169 -23.99 24.83 -17.48
N GLU A 170 -23.03 23.95 -17.21
CA GLU A 170 -21.87 23.71 -18.09
C GLU A 170 -22.29 23.25 -19.49
N TYR A 171 -23.30 22.38 -19.59
CA TYR A 171 -23.82 21.91 -20.87
C TYR A 171 -24.56 23.01 -21.65
N ARG A 172 -25.24 23.93 -20.97
CA ARG A 172 -25.86 25.10 -21.62
C ARG A 172 -24.81 26.04 -22.20
N ASP A 173 -23.73 26.26 -21.47
CA ASP A 173 -22.63 27.14 -21.89
C ASP A 173 -21.73 26.47 -22.94
N ASN A 174 -21.65 25.14 -22.96
CA ASN A 174 -20.84 24.34 -23.88
C ASN A 174 -21.65 23.20 -24.53
N SER A 175 -22.62 23.55 -25.38
CA SER A 175 -23.58 22.59 -25.96
C SER A 175 -22.96 21.44 -26.78
N GLU A 176 -21.71 21.59 -27.22
CA GLU A 176 -20.89 20.59 -27.92
C GLU A 176 -20.42 19.44 -27.00
N ARG A 177 -20.44 19.63 -25.66
CA ARG A 177 -20.02 18.64 -24.64
C ARG A 177 -21.05 17.53 -24.45
N GLY A 178 -21.26 16.71 -25.48
CA GLY A 178 -22.20 15.59 -25.47
C GLY A 178 -21.93 14.55 -24.36
N ASP A 179 -20.70 14.48 -23.86
CA ASP A 179 -20.26 13.63 -22.75
C ASP A 179 -20.92 13.98 -21.41
N LEU A 180 -21.48 15.18 -21.25
CA LEU A 180 -22.18 15.61 -20.03
C LEU A 180 -23.60 15.04 -19.93
N ARG A 181 -24.25 14.72 -21.06
CA ARG A 181 -25.65 14.26 -21.07
C ARG A 181 -25.89 12.99 -20.25
N PRO A 182 -25.05 11.93 -20.34
CA PRO A 182 -25.18 10.76 -19.48
C PRO A 182 -25.06 11.13 -18.00
N LYS A 183 -24.08 11.98 -17.62
CA LYS A 183 -23.88 12.41 -16.24
C LYS A 183 -25.09 13.17 -15.67
N ILE A 184 -25.68 14.07 -16.46
CA ILE A 184 -26.91 14.79 -16.09
C ILE A 184 -28.07 13.80 -15.85
N GLY A 185 -28.25 12.83 -16.75
CA GLY A 185 -29.26 11.78 -16.60
C GLY A 185 -29.07 10.96 -15.32
N HIS A 186 -27.84 10.53 -15.05
CA HIS A 186 -27.49 9.80 -13.83
C HIS A 186 -27.72 10.65 -12.56
N ALA A 187 -27.31 11.92 -12.55
CA ALA A 187 -27.50 12.83 -11.41
C ALA A 187 -28.99 12.97 -11.02
N ARG A 188 -29.87 12.97 -12.02
CA ARG A 188 -31.33 13.04 -11.83
C ARG A 188 -31.95 11.72 -11.36
N ASP A 189 -31.51 10.59 -11.90
CA ASP A 189 -32.23 9.32 -11.78
C ASP A 189 -31.63 8.34 -10.75
N LEU A 190 -30.31 8.41 -10.46
CA LEU A 190 -29.68 7.59 -9.42
C LEU A 190 -30.30 7.77 -8.02
N PRO A 191 -30.61 9.00 -7.54
CA PRO A 191 -31.20 9.16 -6.21
C PRO A 191 -32.54 8.42 -6.05
N LYS A 192 -33.27 8.22 -7.15
CA LYS A 192 -34.56 7.52 -7.15
C LYS A 192 -34.39 6.04 -6.80
N LEU A 193 -33.24 5.42 -7.09
CA LEU A 193 -32.96 4.04 -6.70
C LEU A 193 -32.94 3.89 -5.18
N PHE A 194 -32.24 4.79 -4.50
CA PHE A 194 -32.15 4.80 -3.04
C PHE A 194 -33.47 5.20 -2.38
N GLY A 195 -34.32 5.89 -3.15
CA GLY A 195 -35.64 6.38 -2.78
C GLY A 195 -36.77 5.35 -2.82
N ASP A 196 -36.65 4.36 -3.69
CA ASP A 196 -37.75 3.49 -4.10
C ASP A 196 -38.08 2.44 -3.04
N ALA A 197 -39.37 2.25 -2.73
CA ALA A 197 -39.81 1.34 -1.67
C ALA A 197 -39.39 -0.13 -1.90
N ALA A 198 -39.20 -0.57 -3.15
CA ALA A 198 -38.77 -1.93 -3.46
C ALA A 198 -37.24 -2.12 -3.31
N LEU A 199 -36.47 -1.03 -3.35
CA LEU A 199 -35.00 -1.07 -3.40
C LEU A 199 -34.33 -0.44 -2.17
N ALA A 200 -35.04 0.42 -1.43
CA ALA A 200 -34.49 1.26 -0.38
C ALA A 200 -33.79 0.45 0.72
N ASP A 201 -34.40 -0.65 1.18
CA ASP A 201 -33.84 -1.49 2.24
C ASP A 201 -32.53 -2.16 1.79
N HIS A 202 -32.48 -2.68 0.56
CA HIS A 202 -31.27 -3.26 0.00
C HIS A 202 -30.12 -2.24 -0.05
N PHE A 203 -30.38 -1.05 -0.61
CA PHE A 203 -29.35 -0.01 -0.70
C PHE A 203 -28.95 0.53 0.67
N ALA A 204 -29.91 0.75 1.58
CA ALA A 204 -29.63 1.22 2.93
C ALA A 204 -28.74 0.23 3.70
N ASP A 205 -29.12 -1.05 3.74
CA ASP A 205 -28.48 -2.06 4.59
C ASP A 205 -27.16 -2.59 4.02
N LYS A 206 -27.05 -2.73 2.70
CA LYS A 206 -25.89 -3.38 2.07
C LYS A 206 -24.88 -2.40 1.51
N VAL A 207 -25.33 -1.26 0.97
CA VAL A 207 -24.47 -0.32 0.24
C VAL A 207 -24.17 0.92 1.08
N LEU A 208 -25.19 1.69 1.46
CA LEU A 208 -25.03 2.95 2.20
C LEU A 208 -24.49 2.71 3.62
N SER A 209 -25.01 1.70 4.34
CA SER A 209 -24.49 1.31 5.66
C SER A 209 -23.01 0.97 5.62
N ARG A 210 -22.54 0.29 4.56
CA ARG A 210 -21.12 -0.04 4.38
C ARG A 210 -20.25 1.20 4.27
N ILE A 211 -20.65 2.15 3.42
CA ILE A 211 -19.92 3.42 3.19
C ILE A 211 -19.88 4.24 4.49
N VAL A 212 -21.03 4.40 5.15
CA VAL A 212 -21.15 5.18 6.40
C VAL A 212 -20.36 4.55 7.54
N LYS A 213 -20.49 3.23 7.77
CA LYS A 213 -19.72 2.51 8.80
C LYS A 213 -18.22 2.66 8.57
N ARG A 214 -17.78 2.61 7.31
CA ARG A 214 -16.37 2.79 6.97
C ARG A 214 -15.86 4.18 7.32
N ALA A 215 -16.61 5.24 6.99
CA ALA A 215 -16.24 6.60 7.36
C ALA A 215 -16.19 6.80 8.90
N LEU A 216 -17.12 6.20 9.63
CA LEU A 216 -17.24 6.29 11.09
C LEU A 216 -16.18 5.49 11.86
N GLN A 217 -15.97 4.25 11.47
CA GLN A 217 -15.22 3.27 12.27
C GLN A 217 -13.80 3.06 11.73
N GLY A 218 -13.49 3.55 10.53
CA GLY A 218 -12.22 3.30 9.88
C GLY A 218 -12.07 1.85 9.43
N ARG A 219 -10.83 1.36 9.37
CA ARG A 219 -10.48 0.01 8.90
C ARG A 219 -10.02 -0.89 10.05
N PRO A 220 -10.49 -2.14 10.17
CA PRO A 220 -9.83 -3.15 10.99
C PRO A 220 -8.45 -3.47 10.41
N GLU A 221 -7.41 -3.55 11.25
CA GLU A 221 -6.00 -3.68 10.81
C GLU A 221 -5.72 -4.91 9.90
N ASP A 222 -6.56 -5.94 9.91
CA ASP A 222 -6.39 -7.20 9.15
C ASP A 222 -7.27 -7.33 7.88
N SER A 223 -7.95 -6.27 7.44
CA SER A 223 -8.84 -6.32 6.27
C SER A 223 -8.06 -6.36 4.93
N SER A 224 -8.70 -6.58 3.77
CA SER A 224 -8.02 -6.73 2.46
C SER A 224 -8.11 -5.46 1.57
N GLU A 225 -7.47 -5.44 0.39
CA GLU A 225 -7.66 -4.34 -0.60
C GLU A 225 -9.09 -4.23 -1.15
N GLU A 226 -9.85 -5.33 -1.16
CA GLU A 226 -11.28 -5.26 -1.48
C GLU A 226 -12.03 -4.43 -0.42
N ASP A 227 -11.51 -4.38 0.81
CA ASP A 227 -12.07 -3.55 1.88
C ASP A 227 -11.73 -2.05 1.71
N ASP A 228 -10.66 -1.70 0.98
CA ASP A 228 -10.31 -0.29 0.70
C ASP A 228 -11.33 0.37 -0.23
N ARG A 229 -11.94 -0.39 -1.15
CA ARG A 229 -13.04 0.10 -2.00
C ARG A 229 -14.37 0.24 -1.24
N ARG A 230 -14.49 -0.26 -0.01
CA ARG A 230 -15.76 -0.27 0.72
C ARG A 230 -16.23 1.10 1.22
N SER A 231 -15.35 2.11 1.23
CA SER A 231 -15.75 3.52 1.48
C SER A 231 -16.34 4.22 0.26
N GLN A 232 -16.30 3.58 -0.91
CA GLN A 232 -16.79 4.10 -2.17
C GLN A 232 -17.88 3.20 -2.73
N PHE A 233 -18.62 3.70 -3.72
CA PHE A 233 -19.43 2.86 -4.60
C PHE A 233 -18.51 2.09 -5.55
N VAL A 234 -18.83 0.81 -5.75
CA VAL A 234 -18.22 -0.10 -6.71
C VAL A 234 -19.26 -0.57 -7.72
N PRO A 235 -18.87 -1.01 -8.94
CA PRO A 235 -19.82 -1.48 -9.95
C PRO A 235 -20.79 -2.54 -9.43
N GLU A 236 -20.34 -3.42 -8.54
CA GLU A 236 -21.14 -4.49 -7.92
C GLU A 236 -22.29 -3.95 -7.06
N ASP A 237 -22.20 -2.72 -6.53
CA ASP A 237 -23.27 -2.09 -5.74
C ASP A 237 -24.50 -1.73 -6.57
N LEU A 238 -24.36 -1.66 -7.90
CA LEU A 238 -25.46 -1.39 -8.83
C LEU A 238 -26.02 -2.68 -9.46
N VAL A 239 -25.58 -3.84 -8.98
CA VAL A 239 -26.12 -5.16 -9.36
C VAL A 239 -27.11 -5.61 -8.29
N LEU A 240 -28.39 -5.71 -8.67
CA LEU A 240 -29.42 -6.20 -7.76
C LEU A 240 -29.32 -7.72 -7.63
N PRO A 241 -29.30 -8.27 -6.40
CA PRO A 241 -29.35 -9.72 -6.18
C PRO A 241 -30.75 -10.28 -6.48
N ASP A 242 -30.84 -11.60 -6.65
CA ASP A 242 -32.06 -12.31 -7.07
C ASP A 242 -33.24 -12.15 -6.08
N ASP A 243 -32.96 -11.83 -4.82
CA ASP A 243 -33.96 -11.61 -3.76
C ASP A 243 -34.58 -10.20 -3.79
N VAL A 244 -34.06 -9.28 -4.60
CA VAL A 244 -34.62 -7.92 -4.77
C VAL A 244 -35.53 -7.87 -6.00
N ASP A 245 -36.84 -7.79 -5.76
CA ASP A 245 -37.85 -7.77 -6.83
C ASP A 245 -37.99 -6.37 -7.47
N LEU A 246 -37.20 -6.12 -8.52
CA LEU A 246 -37.30 -4.90 -9.35
C LEU A 246 -38.69 -4.71 -10.00
N SER A 247 -39.53 -5.74 -10.07
CA SER A 247 -40.88 -5.61 -10.64
C SER A 247 -41.82 -4.79 -9.77
N GLN A 248 -41.56 -4.71 -8.45
CA GLN A 248 -42.32 -3.87 -7.50
C GLN A 248 -41.88 -2.41 -7.50
N ALA A 249 -40.75 -2.08 -8.14
CA ALA A 249 -40.24 -0.72 -8.18
C ALA A 249 -41.12 0.20 -9.06
N ALA A 250 -41.08 1.51 -8.78
CA ALA A 250 -41.78 2.49 -9.59
C ALA A 250 -41.34 2.42 -11.06
N GLN A 251 -42.27 2.65 -12.00
CA GLN A 251 -41.99 2.47 -13.43
C GLN A 251 -40.79 3.28 -13.93
N ALA A 252 -40.58 4.49 -13.40
CA ALA A 252 -39.44 5.34 -13.75
C ALA A 252 -38.09 4.72 -13.30
N VAL A 253 -38.06 4.14 -12.09
CA VAL A 253 -36.89 3.46 -11.49
C VAL A 253 -36.56 2.21 -12.29
N LYS A 254 -37.57 1.39 -12.57
CA LYS A 254 -37.42 0.18 -13.40
C LYS A 254 -36.88 0.50 -14.79
N ASN A 255 -37.45 1.49 -15.47
CA ASN A 255 -37.00 1.91 -16.80
C ASN A 255 -35.56 2.40 -16.80
N TYR A 256 -35.17 3.20 -15.79
CA TYR A 256 -33.82 3.70 -15.66
C TYR A 256 -32.83 2.55 -15.42
N PHE A 257 -33.11 1.69 -14.44
CA PHE A 257 -32.24 0.57 -14.07
C PHE A 257 -32.02 -0.37 -15.26
N GLN A 258 -33.09 -0.79 -15.94
CA GLN A 258 -33.00 -1.72 -17.07
C GLN A 258 -32.23 -1.15 -18.26
N ARG A 259 -32.39 0.13 -18.58
CA ARG A 259 -31.77 0.76 -19.76
C ARG A 259 -30.33 1.17 -19.53
N ASN A 260 -29.97 1.57 -18.31
CA ASN A 260 -28.71 2.24 -18.02
C ASN A 260 -27.77 1.46 -17.10
N LEU A 261 -28.27 0.44 -16.37
CA LEU A 261 -27.46 -0.32 -15.41
C LEU A 261 -27.44 -1.82 -15.74
N ALA A 262 -28.60 -2.47 -15.85
CA ALA A 262 -28.70 -3.93 -15.98
C ALA A 262 -27.99 -4.50 -17.22
N THR A 263 -28.05 -3.77 -18.34
CA THR A 263 -27.46 -4.20 -19.63
C THR A 263 -26.27 -3.33 -20.04
N ALA A 264 -25.75 -2.51 -19.13
CA ALA A 264 -24.68 -1.58 -19.42
C ALA A 264 -23.32 -2.30 -19.44
N ASP A 265 -22.45 -1.88 -20.36
CA ASP A 265 -21.05 -2.27 -20.33
C ASP A 265 -20.32 -1.61 -19.13
N ALA A 266 -19.14 -2.11 -18.82
CA ALA A 266 -18.34 -1.62 -17.69
C ALA A 266 -18.01 -0.11 -17.81
N ALA A 267 -17.89 0.43 -19.02
CA ALA A 267 -17.57 1.84 -19.22
C ALA A 267 -18.76 2.75 -18.86
N LYS A 268 -19.99 2.33 -19.19
CA LYS A 268 -21.21 3.07 -18.84
C LYS A 268 -21.52 3.01 -17.35
N ILE A 269 -21.36 1.84 -16.71
CA ILE A 269 -21.54 1.72 -15.25
C ILE A 269 -20.54 2.62 -14.52
N ARG A 270 -19.31 2.72 -15.02
CA ARG A 270 -18.28 3.58 -14.42
C ARG A 270 -18.69 5.05 -14.34
N VAL A 271 -19.42 5.58 -15.34
CA VAL A 271 -19.90 6.97 -15.29
C VAL A 271 -20.86 7.19 -14.12
N ALA A 272 -21.74 6.23 -13.84
CA ALA A 272 -22.65 6.30 -12.69
C ALA A 272 -21.88 6.17 -11.36
N ILE A 273 -20.91 5.25 -11.29
CA ILE A 273 -20.08 5.04 -10.09
C ILE A 273 -19.23 6.26 -9.77
N ASP A 274 -18.55 6.85 -10.75
CA ASP A 274 -17.73 8.05 -10.57
C ASP A 274 -18.59 9.21 -10.04
N LEU A 275 -19.80 9.39 -10.58
CA LEU A 275 -20.74 10.41 -10.14
C LEU A 275 -21.25 10.19 -8.70
N LEU A 276 -21.56 8.94 -8.33
CA LEU A 276 -21.93 8.60 -6.95
C LEU A 276 -20.78 8.91 -5.99
N ASN A 277 -19.56 8.57 -6.37
CA ASN A 277 -18.36 8.81 -5.58
C ASN A 277 -18.04 10.29 -5.42
N ASP A 278 -18.25 11.13 -6.45
CA ASP A 278 -18.16 12.59 -6.34
C ASP A 278 -19.17 13.18 -5.32
N ALA A 279 -20.32 12.51 -5.13
CA ALA A 279 -21.35 12.93 -4.19
C ALA A 279 -21.12 12.42 -2.75
N ILE A 280 -20.20 11.46 -2.52
CA ILE A 280 -19.94 10.93 -1.17
C ILE A 280 -19.35 12.01 -0.25
N ASP A 281 -18.29 12.71 -0.68
CA ASP A 281 -17.58 13.67 0.17
C ASP A 281 -18.51 14.78 0.73
N PRO A 282 -19.30 15.49 -0.10
CA PRO A 282 -20.25 16.47 0.44
C PRO A 282 -21.37 15.82 1.26
N ALA A 283 -21.80 14.60 0.93
CA ALA A 283 -22.84 13.93 1.70
C ALA A 283 -22.38 13.53 3.10
N ILE A 284 -21.20 12.92 3.21
CA ILE A 284 -20.59 12.56 4.50
C ILE A 284 -20.24 13.82 5.29
N GLY A 285 -19.64 14.85 4.67
CA GLY A 285 -19.26 16.09 5.36
C GLY A 285 -20.45 16.78 6.04
N ASN A 286 -21.63 16.70 5.42
CA ASN A 286 -22.88 17.20 5.98
C ASN A 286 -23.44 16.33 7.12
N VAL A 287 -23.35 14.99 7.02
CA VAL A 287 -23.74 14.08 8.12
C VAL A 287 -23.00 14.42 9.42
N PHE A 288 -21.74 14.86 9.32
CA PHE A 288 -20.92 15.20 10.48
C PHE A 288 -20.91 16.69 10.83
N HIS A 289 -21.72 17.51 10.14
CA HIS A 289 -21.75 18.97 10.29
C HIS A 289 -20.37 19.65 10.18
N LEU A 290 -19.39 19.02 9.51
CA LEU A 290 -18.01 19.53 9.45
C LEU A 290 -17.88 20.77 8.56
N GLN A 291 -18.86 20.95 7.67
CA GLN A 291 -19.02 22.14 6.83
C GLN A 291 -19.88 23.22 7.49
N GLN A 292 -20.57 22.91 8.59
CA GLN A 292 -21.36 23.87 9.35
C GLN A 292 -20.52 24.45 10.48
N SER A 293 -20.77 25.71 10.85
CA SER A 293 -20.05 26.36 11.94
C SER A 293 -20.34 25.68 13.27
N THR A 294 -19.40 24.87 13.74
CA THR A 294 -19.47 24.23 15.06
C THR A 294 -18.86 25.19 16.07
N GLY A 295 -19.68 25.72 16.98
CA GLY A 295 -19.22 26.72 17.95
C GLY A 295 -18.83 28.07 17.34
N GLY A 296 -19.25 28.34 16.10
CA GLY A 296 -18.89 29.53 15.34
C GLY A 296 -17.66 29.39 14.43
N MET A 297 -17.00 28.22 14.39
CA MET A 297 -15.84 27.94 13.54
C MET A 297 -16.09 26.72 12.65
N THR A 298 -15.59 26.77 11.41
CA THR A 298 -15.57 25.60 10.52
C THR A 298 -14.33 24.74 10.78
N PHE A 299 -14.31 23.52 10.24
CA PHE A 299 -13.10 22.68 10.32
C PHE A 299 -11.89 23.33 9.62
N GLN A 300 -12.15 24.09 8.55
CA GLN A 300 -11.13 24.89 7.88
C GLN A 300 -10.52 25.92 8.83
N ASP A 301 -11.35 26.70 9.53
CA ASP A 301 -10.89 27.76 10.46
C ASP A 301 -10.00 27.18 11.57
N ILE A 302 -10.31 25.98 12.03
CA ILE A 302 -9.52 25.28 13.05
C ILE A 302 -8.14 24.89 12.52
N ILE A 303 -8.04 24.34 11.31
CA ILE A 303 -6.72 24.00 10.76
C ILE A 303 -5.89 25.28 10.56
N LEU A 304 -6.53 26.40 10.20
CA LEU A 304 -5.85 27.69 10.14
C LEU A 304 -5.37 28.16 11.52
N ALA A 305 -6.20 28.02 12.56
CA ALA A 305 -5.82 28.29 13.95
C ALA A 305 -4.67 27.40 14.44
N VAL A 306 -4.64 26.12 14.05
CA VAL A 306 -3.50 25.22 14.31
C VAL A 306 -2.23 25.79 13.70
N ARG A 307 -2.28 26.24 12.44
CA ARG A 307 -1.11 26.82 11.77
C ARG A 307 -0.67 28.15 12.39
N GLU A 308 -1.59 28.94 12.92
CA GLU A 308 -1.26 30.18 13.65
C GLU A 308 -0.55 29.84 14.97
N THR A 309 -1.07 28.86 15.72
CA THR A 309 -0.45 28.37 16.96
C THR A 309 0.95 27.80 16.71
N LEU A 310 1.12 26.98 15.67
CA LEU A 310 2.42 26.40 15.33
C LEU A 310 3.43 27.44 14.85
N LEU A 311 2.99 28.56 14.27
CA LEU A 311 3.88 29.66 13.91
C LEU A 311 4.50 30.31 15.15
N GLU A 312 3.72 30.46 16.23
CA GLU A 312 4.22 30.96 17.51
C GLU A 312 5.30 30.04 18.12
N GLU A 313 5.27 28.75 17.78
CA GLU A 313 6.25 27.74 18.19
C GLU A 313 7.44 27.56 17.23
N ASP A 314 7.54 28.35 16.15
CA ASP A 314 8.49 28.16 15.03
C ASP A 314 8.47 26.74 14.41
N LYS A 315 7.27 26.15 14.31
CA LYS A 315 7.06 24.83 13.71
C LYS A 315 6.31 24.91 12.38
N ASP A 316 6.66 24.00 11.48
CA ASP A 316 5.91 23.71 10.26
C ASP A 316 4.85 22.62 10.56
N LEU A 317 3.68 22.73 9.92
CA LEU A 317 2.65 21.69 9.96
C LEU A 317 2.90 20.70 8.82
N VAL A 318 3.14 19.44 9.15
CA VAL A 318 3.33 18.36 8.18
C VAL A 318 2.09 17.45 8.18
N LEU A 319 1.46 17.30 7.01
CA LEU A 319 0.30 16.42 6.82
C LEU A 319 0.65 15.27 5.85
N LEU A 320 0.63 14.04 6.34
CA LEU A 320 0.97 12.85 5.56
C LEU A 320 -0.25 11.95 5.43
N VAL A 321 -0.78 11.79 4.22
CA VAL A 321 -2.01 11.03 3.95
C VAL A 321 -1.69 9.78 3.14
N GLU A 322 -1.89 8.60 3.74
CA GLU A 322 -1.59 7.31 3.11
C GLU A 322 -2.59 6.85 2.05
N ASP A 323 -3.84 7.29 2.17
CA ASP A 323 -4.88 7.11 1.17
C ASP A 323 -5.91 8.23 1.28
N PHE A 324 -5.96 9.10 0.27
CA PHE A 324 -6.89 10.22 0.25
C PHE A 324 -8.35 9.77 0.16
N ALA A 325 -8.63 8.63 -0.47
CA ALA A 325 -9.98 8.08 -0.59
C ALA A 325 -10.58 7.67 0.76
N ALA A 326 -9.74 7.35 1.75
CA ALA A 326 -10.19 7.02 3.11
C ALA A 326 -10.75 8.23 3.89
N LEU A 327 -10.51 9.46 3.40
CA LEU A 327 -10.87 10.71 4.09
C LEU A 327 -12.22 11.29 3.65
N SER A 328 -13.13 10.46 3.17
CA SER A 328 -14.48 10.86 2.76
C SER A 328 -15.16 11.73 3.83
N GLY A 329 -15.65 12.89 3.43
CA GLY A 329 -16.30 13.88 4.29
C GLY A 329 -15.47 15.14 4.56
N ILE A 330 -14.15 15.07 4.39
CA ILE A 330 -13.22 16.19 4.63
C ILE A 330 -12.22 16.39 3.51
N GLN A 331 -12.36 15.72 2.36
CA GLN A 331 -11.39 15.79 1.27
C GLN A 331 -11.26 17.23 0.75
N ASP A 332 -12.38 17.87 0.45
CA ASP A 332 -12.40 19.26 -0.04
C ASP A 332 -11.81 20.25 0.96
N VAL A 333 -12.18 20.12 2.25
CA VAL A 333 -11.68 21.01 3.32
C VAL A 333 -10.18 20.85 3.50
N LEU A 334 -9.68 19.62 3.59
CA LEU A 334 -8.26 19.35 3.72
C LEU A 334 -7.49 19.90 2.53
N LEU A 335 -8.00 19.70 1.31
CA LEU A 335 -7.33 20.18 0.11
C LEU A 335 -7.21 21.70 0.11
N LYS A 336 -8.30 22.40 0.41
CA LYS A 336 -8.34 23.87 0.49
C LYS A 336 -7.30 24.40 1.48
N VAL A 337 -7.13 23.75 2.61
CA VAL A 337 -6.13 24.17 3.60
C VAL A 337 -4.71 23.84 3.18
N CYS A 338 -4.49 22.68 2.52
CA CYS A 338 -3.18 22.28 2.00
C CYS A 338 -2.62 23.27 0.98
N ILE A 339 -3.48 23.95 0.21
CA ILE A 339 -3.09 24.92 -0.82
C ILE A 339 -3.11 26.38 -0.33
N GLN A 340 -3.54 26.62 0.92
CA GLN A 340 -3.71 27.97 1.43
C GLN A 340 -2.37 28.57 1.87
N GLU A 341 -2.03 29.72 1.29
CA GLU A 341 -0.77 30.42 1.55
C GLU A 341 -0.65 30.87 3.03
N GLY A 342 0.57 30.78 3.55
CA GLY A 342 0.94 31.21 4.91
C GLY A 342 1.41 32.65 5.01
N GLU A 343 1.54 33.33 3.88
CA GLU A 343 1.97 34.73 3.80
C GLU A 343 0.82 35.62 3.35
N TYR A 344 0.66 36.76 4.03
CA TYR A 344 -0.32 37.77 3.65
C TYR A 344 0.35 39.15 3.73
N ALA A 345 0.26 39.92 2.64
CA ALA A 345 0.89 41.24 2.51
C ALA A 345 2.40 41.25 2.89
N GLY A 346 3.13 40.18 2.54
CA GLY A 346 4.56 40.04 2.83
C GLY A 346 4.91 39.68 4.28
N LYS A 347 3.92 39.39 5.13
CA LYS A 347 4.12 38.90 6.49
C LYS A 347 3.70 37.43 6.59
N LYS A 348 4.54 36.59 7.19
CA LYS A 348 4.17 35.23 7.58
C LYS A 348 3.13 35.31 8.69
N VAL A 349 1.91 34.88 8.39
CA VAL A 349 0.76 34.88 9.31
C VAL A 349 0.39 33.47 9.75
N ARG A 350 0.88 32.43 9.06
CA ARG A 350 0.67 31.02 9.41
C ARG A 350 1.94 30.21 9.23
N ALA A 351 2.06 29.13 9.99
CA ALA A 351 3.09 28.12 9.81
C ALA A 351 3.10 27.59 8.37
N THR A 352 4.29 27.24 7.89
CA THR A 352 4.42 26.57 6.59
C THR A 352 3.70 25.23 6.67
N MET A 353 2.88 24.92 5.68
CA MET A 353 2.20 23.63 5.60
C MET A 353 2.87 22.77 4.53
N ARG A 354 3.27 21.55 4.88
CA ARG A 354 3.89 20.58 3.96
C ARG A 354 3.04 19.33 3.92
N SER A 355 2.50 19.00 2.75
CA SER A 355 1.54 17.93 2.59
C SER A 355 2.02 16.90 1.59
N ALA A 356 2.07 15.62 1.98
CA ALA A 356 2.25 14.50 1.07
C ALA A 356 0.97 13.67 1.04
N ILE A 357 0.37 13.52 -0.13
CA ILE A 357 -0.96 12.89 -0.28
C ILE A 357 -0.88 11.78 -1.30
N ALA A 358 -1.09 10.54 -0.85
CA ALA A 358 -1.22 9.39 -1.73
C ALA A 358 -2.61 9.38 -2.39
N LEU A 359 -2.65 9.40 -3.72
CA LEU A 359 -3.89 9.36 -4.51
C LEU A 359 -4.09 7.98 -5.12
N THR A 360 -5.27 7.43 -4.90
CA THR A 360 -5.78 6.23 -5.58
C THR A 360 -6.46 6.61 -6.90
N ASP A 361 -6.51 5.68 -7.85
CA ASP A 361 -7.17 5.90 -9.13
C ASP A 361 -8.70 5.96 -8.92
N GLY A 362 -9.35 7.03 -9.38
CA GLY A 362 -10.81 7.23 -9.27
C GLY A 362 -11.24 8.61 -8.80
N VAL A 363 -10.34 9.38 -8.18
CA VAL A 363 -10.64 10.74 -7.69
C VAL A 363 -10.22 11.78 -8.75
N LEU A 364 -10.94 11.82 -9.88
CA LEU A 364 -10.59 12.65 -11.04
C LEU A 364 -10.83 14.15 -10.82
N SER A 365 -11.91 14.51 -10.13
CA SER A 365 -12.33 15.91 -9.89
C SER A 365 -11.30 16.72 -9.08
N PHE A 366 -10.64 16.08 -8.11
CA PHE A 366 -9.64 16.74 -7.24
C PHE A 366 -8.23 16.73 -7.82
N ARG A 367 -7.95 15.86 -8.80
CA ARG A 367 -6.64 15.80 -9.47
C ARG A 367 -6.30 17.15 -10.09
N ASP A 368 -7.22 17.77 -10.82
CA ASP A 368 -6.94 19.03 -11.53
C ASP A 368 -6.61 20.19 -10.57
N THR A 369 -7.34 20.30 -9.45
CA THR A 369 -7.11 21.35 -8.45
C THR A 369 -5.80 21.12 -7.68
N MET A 370 -5.48 19.87 -7.35
CA MET A 370 -4.20 19.51 -6.74
C MET A 370 -3.03 19.79 -7.67
N PHE A 371 -3.13 19.34 -8.92
CA PHE A 371 -2.04 19.41 -9.88
C PHE A 371 -1.74 20.85 -10.29
N THR A 372 -2.74 21.71 -10.46
CA THR A 372 -2.48 23.14 -10.75
C THR A 372 -1.73 23.87 -9.63
N ARG A 373 -1.76 23.36 -8.40
CA ARG A 373 -1.05 23.91 -7.24
C ARG A 373 0.25 23.17 -6.91
N ALA A 374 0.36 21.91 -7.32
CA ALA A 374 1.59 21.14 -7.24
C ALA A 374 2.51 21.48 -8.43
N GLN A 375 3.80 21.69 -8.18
CA GLN A 375 4.76 21.83 -9.28
C GLN A 375 5.01 20.49 -9.99
N LYS A 376 4.98 19.40 -9.23
CA LYS A 376 5.32 18.05 -9.67
C LYS A 376 4.42 16.99 -9.06
N GLU A 377 4.10 15.96 -9.84
CA GLU A 377 3.51 14.70 -9.39
C GLU A 377 4.62 13.67 -9.15
N TRP A 378 4.57 12.91 -8.05
CA TRP A 378 5.53 11.86 -7.73
C TRP A 378 4.91 10.48 -7.96
N VAL A 379 5.31 9.79 -9.02
CA VAL A 379 4.72 8.54 -9.51
C VAL A 379 5.54 7.34 -9.02
N VAL A 380 4.98 6.57 -8.08
CA VAL A 380 5.57 5.33 -7.57
C VAL A 380 5.36 4.21 -8.59
N GLY A 381 6.43 3.50 -8.93
CA GLY A 381 6.42 2.46 -9.96
C GLY A 381 6.30 3.02 -11.37
N GLY A 382 6.51 4.33 -11.57
CA GLY A 382 6.44 5.00 -12.87
C GLY A 382 7.59 4.68 -13.84
N ARG A 383 8.38 3.63 -13.57
CA ARG A 383 9.46 3.16 -14.43
C ARG A 383 9.29 1.67 -14.68
N ASP A 384 9.31 1.27 -15.95
CA ASP A 384 9.33 -0.13 -16.34
C ASP A 384 10.63 -0.79 -15.87
N MET A 385 10.47 -1.87 -15.09
CA MET A 385 11.57 -2.73 -14.69
C MET A 385 11.72 -3.86 -15.70
N THR A 386 12.96 -4.22 -16.04
CA THR A 386 13.22 -5.44 -16.81
C THR A 386 12.92 -6.67 -15.95
N GLN A 387 12.69 -7.83 -16.57
CA GLN A 387 12.47 -9.08 -15.82
C GLN A 387 13.64 -9.38 -14.85
N ALA A 388 14.87 -9.09 -15.26
CA ALA A 388 16.06 -9.25 -14.40
C ALA A 388 15.99 -8.32 -13.18
N GLN A 389 15.66 -7.04 -13.39
CA GLN A 389 15.52 -6.07 -12.29
C GLN A 389 14.42 -6.47 -11.31
N VAL A 390 13.28 -7.00 -11.78
CA VAL A 390 12.21 -7.48 -10.90
C VAL A 390 12.68 -8.66 -10.06
N LYS A 391 13.42 -9.60 -10.66
CA LYS A 391 13.99 -10.76 -9.95
C LYS A 391 15.03 -10.33 -8.91
N ASP A 392 15.94 -9.42 -9.25
CA ASP A 392 16.94 -8.90 -8.32
C ASP A 392 16.29 -8.15 -7.16
N ALA A 393 15.33 -7.26 -7.42
CA ALA A 393 14.58 -6.58 -6.38
C ALA A 393 13.80 -7.56 -5.48
N THR A 394 13.31 -8.68 -6.04
CA THR A 394 12.64 -9.73 -5.26
C THR A 394 13.61 -10.44 -4.34
N VAL A 395 14.82 -10.78 -4.83
CA VAL A 395 15.88 -11.39 -4.01
C VAL A 395 16.28 -10.47 -2.86
N ASP A 396 16.43 -9.17 -3.13
CA ASP A 396 16.81 -8.20 -2.11
C ASP A 396 15.72 -8.00 -1.06
N LEU A 397 14.44 -7.95 -1.48
CA LEU A 397 13.31 -7.91 -0.55
C LEU A 397 13.23 -9.18 0.31
N VAL A 398 13.43 -10.36 -0.28
CA VAL A 398 13.47 -11.64 0.47
C VAL A 398 14.61 -11.62 1.49
N GLY A 399 15.81 -11.18 1.09
CA GLY A 399 16.96 -11.06 1.99
C GLY A 399 16.70 -10.11 3.15
N ALA A 400 16.07 -8.96 2.89
CA ALA A 400 15.75 -7.97 3.92
C ALA A 400 14.74 -8.51 4.94
N TYR A 401 13.68 -9.19 4.49
CA TYR A 401 12.72 -9.83 5.39
C TYR A 401 13.32 -10.99 6.19
N LEU A 402 14.20 -11.80 5.59
CA LEU A 402 14.93 -12.84 6.32
C LEU A 402 15.80 -12.22 7.41
N ASN A 403 16.54 -11.16 7.08
CA ASN A 403 17.38 -10.46 8.05
C ASN A 403 16.56 -9.92 9.22
N ALA A 404 15.47 -9.20 8.93
CA ALA A 404 14.57 -8.65 9.92
C ALA A 404 13.94 -9.73 10.81
N ALA A 405 13.42 -10.80 10.21
CA ALA A 405 12.78 -11.88 10.96
C ALA A 405 13.76 -12.64 11.87
N ARG A 406 15.04 -12.75 11.52
CA ARG A 406 16.05 -13.39 12.38
C ARG A 406 16.35 -12.58 13.64
N PHE A 407 16.38 -11.25 13.56
CA PHE A 407 16.41 -10.40 14.75
C PHE A 407 15.10 -10.47 15.55
N GLY A 408 13.96 -10.45 14.87
CA GLY A 408 12.64 -10.37 15.48
C GLY A 408 12.26 -8.94 15.89
N GLU A 409 10.95 -8.67 15.99
CA GLU A 409 10.40 -7.31 16.13
C GLU A 409 10.92 -6.57 17.36
N SER A 410 10.97 -7.22 18.52
CA SER A 410 11.44 -6.58 19.77
C SER A 410 12.90 -6.13 19.70
N GLU A 411 13.76 -6.92 19.06
CA GLU A 411 15.17 -6.59 18.90
C GLU A 411 15.37 -5.49 17.85
N LEU A 412 14.59 -5.54 16.75
CA LEU A 412 14.55 -4.46 15.77
C LEU A 412 14.16 -3.13 16.43
N GLN A 413 13.13 -3.11 17.28
CA GLN A 413 12.72 -1.93 18.03
C GLN A 413 13.84 -1.40 18.95
N ARG A 414 14.57 -2.30 19.62
CA ARG A 414 15.69 -1.94 20.49
C ARG A 414 16.84 -1.31 19.70
N LEU A 415 17.28 -1.95 18.62
CA LEU A 415 18.33 -1.47 17.72
C LEU A 415 17.93 -0.15 17.05
N PHE A 416 16.67 -0.04 16.64
CA PHE A 416 16.13 1.16 16.01
C PHE A 416 16.20 2.37 16.95
N LYS A 417 15.80 2.22 18.21
CA LYS A 417 15.88 3.28 19.23
C LYS A 417 17.33 3.67 19.54
N ALA A 418 18.24 2.72 19.54
CA ALA A 418 19.67 2.98 19.77
C ALA A 418 20.34 3.74 18.61
N SER A 419 19.77 3.68 17.40
CA SER A 419 20.33 4.32 16.19
C SER A 419 19.96 5.80 16.01
N ALA A 420 19.41 6.47 17.04
CA ALA A 420 18.90 7.84 16.94
C ALA A 420 20.02 8.84 16.57
N GLY A 421 19.95 9.42 15.36
CA GLY A 421 20.87 10.46 14.87
C GLY A 421 21.58 10.20 13.54
N GLY A 422 21.46 9.00 12.95
CA GLY A 422 22.04 8.67 11.63
C GLY A 422 20.99 8.46 10.53
N ALA A 423 21.39 8.70 9.26
CA ALA A 423 20.58 8.39 8.08
C ALA A 423 20.07 6.95 8.13
N ALA A 424 18.76 6.75 7.92
CA ALA A 424 18.07 5.49 8.20
C ALA A 424 18.43 4.33 7.26
N SER A 425 19.38 4.49 6.34
CA SER A 425 19.70 3.49 5.32
C SER A 425 20.72 2.42 5.76
N ASN A 426 21.26 2.48 6.99
CA ASN A 426 22.26 1.49 7.42
C ASN A 426 22.27 1.22 8.95
N TRP A 427 21.12 1.30 9.60
CA TRP A 427 21.01 1.13 11.06
C TRP A 427 20.98 -0.35 11.50
N LEU A 428 20.61 -1.26 10.60
CA LEU A 428 20.46 -2.68 10.90
C LEU A 428 21.61 -3.48 10.28
N PRO A 429 22.49 -4.12 11.08
CA PRO A 429 23.51 -5.01 10.56
C PRO A 429 22.91 -6.28 9.95
N VAL A 430 23.72 -7.02 9.19
CA VAL A 430 23.35 -8.37 8.76
C VAL A 430 23.39 -9.31 9.96
N TRP A 431 22.29 -10.01 10.22
CA TRP A 431 22.16 -11.00 11.26
C TRP A 431 23.13 -12.16 11.03
N ARG A 432 23.83 -12.55 12.09
CA ARG A 432 24.74 -13.69 12.14
C ARG A 432 24.48 -14.48 13.40
N ASP A 433 24.72 -15.78 13.34
CA ASP A 433 24.74 -16.64 14.52
C ASP A 433 26.15 -16.68 15.09
N ASP A 434 26.34 -16.24 16.33
CA ASP A 434 27.65 -16.24 16.99
C ASP A 434 28.22 -17.67 17.19
N THR A 435 27.39 -18.70 16.96
CA THR A 435 27.77 -20.11 17.06
C THR A 435 28.06 -20.77 15.72
N ASP A 436 28.13 -20.00 14.64
CA ASP A 436 28.43 -20.50 13.29
C ASP A 436 29.76 -21.26 13.21
N SER A 437 29.71 -22.45 12.62
CA SER A 437 30.91 -23.21 12.24
C SER A 437 31.33 -22.94 10.79
N ASP A 438 32.54 -23.35 10.39
CA ASP A 438 32.99 -23.28 8.99
C ASP A 438 32.04 -24.05 8.05
N GLU A 439 31.51 -25.19 8.51
CA GLU A 439 30.53 -25.98 7.76
C GLU A 439 29.22 -25.20 7.56
N ASP A 440 28.75 -24.47 8.58
CA ASP A 440 27.56 -23.62 8.45
C ASP A 440 27.79 -22.48 7.44
N GLN A 441 28.97 -21.86 7.42
CA GLN A 441 29.30 -20.85 6.40
C GLN A 441 29.30 -21.43 4.99
N ASP A 442 29.83 -22.63 4.78
CA ASP A 442 29.84 -23.27 3.47
C ASP A 442 28.43 -23.66 3.00
N LEU A 443 27.56 -24.09 3.92
CA LEU A 443 26.14 -24.28 3.62
C LEU A 443 25.47 -22.95 3.23
N LEU A 444 25.70 -21.86 3.98
CA LEU A 444 25.13 -20.55 3.65
C LEU A 444 25.60 -20.06 2.27
N LYS A 445 26.88 -20.24 1.92
CA LYS A 445 27.41 -19.92 0.58
C LYS A 445 26.67 -20.66 -0.53
N ALA A 446 26.29 -21.92 -0.31
CA ALA A 446 25.55 -22.70 -1.29
C ALA A 446 24.16 -22.11 -1.61
N PHE A 447 23.50 -21.47 -0.63
CA PHE A 447 22.23 -20.77 -0.82
C PHE A 447 22.40 -19.32 -1.31
N GLY A 448 23.57 -18.74 -1.09
CA GLY A 448 23.94 -17.40 -1.52
C GLY A 448 23.35 -16.29 -0.66
N TYR A 449 23.55 -15.05 -1.10
CA TYR A 449 23.27 -13.84 -0.35
C TYR A 449 22.50 -12.82 -1.21
N SER A 450 21.73 -11.95 -0.56
CA SER A 450 21.19 -10.74 -1.18
C SER A 450 22.31 -9.72 -1.46
N THR A 451 22.00 -8.64 -2.18
CA THR A 451 22.95 -7.55 -2.45
C THR A 451 23.46 -6.91 -1.16
N ALA A 452 22.63 -6.82 -0.12
CA ALA A 452 23.00 -6.33 1.21
C ALA A 452 23.79 -7.36 2.05
N GLY A 453 24.11 -8.53 1.51
CA GLY A 453 24.89 -9.57 2.19
C GLY A 453 24.09 -10.45 3.16
N ALA A 454 22.76 -10.34 3.18
CA ALA A 454 21.93 -11.20 4.03
C ALA A 454 21.87 -12.63 3.45
N PRO A 455 22.16 -13.68 4.23
CA PRO A 455 22.07 -15.05 3.74
C PRO A 455 20.63 -15.41 3.33
N LEU A 456 20.46 -16.02 2.16
CA LEU A 456 19.14 -16.30 1.59
C LEU A 456 18.46 -17.55 2.15
N PHE A 457 19.21 -18.43 2.84
CA PHE A 457 18.64 -19.65 3.42
C PHE A 457 17.37 -19.37 4.24
N PRO A 458 16.26 -20.10 4.04
CA PRO A 458 16.13 -21.36 3.29
C PRO A 458 15.85 -21.20 1.78
N PHE A 459 15.92 -20.00 1.24
CA PHE A 459 15.83 -19.73 -0.20
C PHE A 459 17.21 -19.64 -0.83
N ASN A 460 17.24 -19.65 -2.16
CA ASN A 460 18.37 -19.20 -2.96
C ASN A 460 17.84 -18.41 -4.17
N ARG A 461 18.74 -17.82 -4.98
CA ARG A 461 18.34 -17.04 -6.16
C ARG A 461 17.46 -17.82 -7.15
N HIS A 462 17.68 -19.13 -7.30
CA HIS A 462 16.83 -19.98 -8.14
C HIS A 462 15.41 -20.10 -7.59
N ALA A 463 15.27 -20.43 -6.30
CA ALA A 463 13.97 -20.57 -5.66
C ALA A 463 13.17 -19.27 -5.73
N VAL A 464 13.82 -18.13 -5.44
CA VAL A 464 13.18 -16.81 -5.56
C VAL A 464 12.76 -16.52 -6.99
N SER A 465 13.60 -16.83 -7.99
CA SER A 465 13.29 -16.60 -9.40
C SER A 465 12.11 -17.44 -9.89
N VAL A 466 12.09 -18.74 -9.55
CA VAL A 466 11.00 -19.66 -9.93
C VAL A 466 9.68 -19.23 -9.32
N MET A 467 9.67 -18.86 -8.04
CA MET A 467 8.45 -18.39 -7.39
C MET A 467 8.02 -17.00 -7.91
N ALA A 468 8.97 -16.11 -8.22
CA ALA A 468 8.67 -14.82 -8.85
C ALA A 468 7.96 -15.03 -10.19
N ASP A 469 8.48 -15.92 -11.05
CA ASP A 469 7.90 -16.23 -12.35
C ASP A 469 6.48 -16.82 -12.25
N ALA A 470 6.15 -17.50 -11.15
CA ALA A 470 4.81 -18.07 -10.95
C ALA A 470 3.81 -17.09 -10.33
N HIS A 471 4.23 -16.23 -9.40
CA HIS A 471 3.31 -15.41 -8.62
C HIS A 471 3.24 -13.95 -9.09
N LEU A 472 4.31 -13.42 -9.69
CA LEU A 472 4.42 -11.99 -10.03
C LEU A 472 4.03 -11.65 -11.48
N GLN A 473 3.42 -12.58 -12.21
CA GLN A 473 2.94 -12.30 -13.56
C GLN A 473 1.64 -11.49 -13.57
N ARG A 474 1.59 -10.49 -14.45
CA ARG A 474 0.37 -9.76 -14.83
C ARG A 474 0.36 -9.62 -16.34
N ASN A 475 -0.66 -10.18 -17.00
CA ASN A 475 -0.79 -10.20 -18.47
C ASN A 475 0.47 -10.75 -19.18
N GLY A 476 1.12 -11.77 -18.62
CA GLY A 476 2.33 -12.39 -19.18
C GLY A 476 3.63 -11.60 -18.97
N VAL A 477 3.59 -10.46 -18.27
CA VAL A 477 4.78 -9.67 -17.92
C VAL A 477 5.04 -9.76 -16.42
N LEU A 478 6.31 -9.87 -16.04
CA LEU A 478 6.73 -9.89 -14.64
C LEU A 478 6.61 -8.48 -14.05
N VAL A 479 5.79 -8.33 -13.00
CA VAL A 479 5.54 -7.05 -12.34
C VAL A 479 5.90 -7.18 -10.87
N PHE A 480 6.81 -6.32 -10.40
CA PHE A 480 7.21 -6.32 -9.00
C PHE A 480 6.02 -6.01 -8.09
N ASN A 481 5.71 -6.91 -7.16
CA ASN A 481 4.60 -6.77 -6.22
C ASN A 481 5.01 -7.27 -4.83
N PRO A 482 5.40 -6.36 -3.91
CA PRO A 482 5.84 -6.72 -2.56
C PRO A 482 4.84 -7.57 -1.79
N ARG A 483 3.53 -7.32 -1.91
CA ARG A 483 2.52 -8.08 -1.17
C ARG A 483 2.48 -9.54 -1.60
N LYS A 484 2.53 -9.81 -2.91
CA LYS A 484 2.63 -11.18 -3.41
C LYS A 484 3.93 -11.86 -2.98
N ILE A 485 5.05 -11.14 -2.94
CA ILE A 485 6.32 -11.67 -2.42
C ILE A 485 6.19 -12.07 -0.94
N ILE A 486 5.57 -11.23 -0.12
CA ILE A 486 5.34 -11.50 1.30
C ILE A 486 4.45 -12.75 1.49
N ASN A 487 3.29 -12.77 0.85
CA ASN A 487 2.27 -13.79 1.10
C ASN A 487 2.56 -15.10 0.38
N ASP A 488 2.93 -15.04 -0.90
CA ASP A 488 3.05 -16.22 -1.76
C ASP A 488 4.43 -16.88 -1.71
N LEU A 489 5.50 -16.11 -1.43
CA LEU A 489 6.88 -16.62 -1.38
C LEU A 489 7.34 -16.81 0.07
N LEU A 490 7.45 -15.72 0.83
CA LEU A 490 8.07 -15.70 2.16
C LEU A 490 7.26 -16.53 3.16
N ARG A 491 6.00 -16.17 3.41
CA ARG A 491 5.19 -16.83 4.45
C ARG A 491 4.93 -18.30 4.14
N ASN A 492 4.57 -18.63 2.88
CA ASN A 492 4.33 -20.00 2.44
C ASN A 492 5.52 -20.94 2.68
N THR A 493 6.75 -20.44 2.50
CA THR A 493 7.95 -21.25 2.74
C THR A 493 8.34 -21.22 4.22
N LEU A 494 8.42 -20.04 4.83
CA LEU A 494 9.00 -19.88 6.17
C LEU A 494 8.16 -20.52 7.28
N LEU A 495 6.83 -20.60 7.11
CA LEU A 495 5.94 -21.28 8.06
C LEU A 495 6.09 -22.82 8.05
N LEU A 496 6.93 -23.37 7.18
CA LEU A 496 7.22 -24.80 7.09
C LEU A 496 8.44 -25.23 7.89
N ARG A 497 9.01 -24.36 8.73
CA ARG A 497 10.20 -24.64 9.56
C ARG A 497 10.14 -26.01 10.27
N ARG A 498 8.97 -26.41 10.78
CA ARG A 498 8.77 -27.71 11.43
C ARG A 498 9.17 -28.91 10.56
N LEU A 499 8.97 -28.82 9.24
CA LEU A 499 9.35 -29.87 8.30
C LEU A 499 10.87 -29.91 8.12
N PHE A 500 11.52 -28.74 8.14
CA PHE A 500 12.98 -28.65 8.08
C PHE A 500 13.61 -29.26 9.33
N GLU A 501 13.10 -28.91 10.52
CA GLU A 501 13.56 -29.48 11.80
C GLU A 501 13.36 -31.00 11.86
N ALA A 502 12.28 -31.50 11.25
CA ALA A 502 12.01 -32.94 11.10
C ALA A 502 12.79 -33.61 9.94
N LYS A 503 13.69 -32.91 9.26
CA LYS A 503 14.44 -33.39 8.08
C LYS A 503 13.56 -33.90 6.94
N ALA A 504 12.34 -33.36 6.86
CA ALA A 504 11.30 -33.73 5.91
C ALA A 504 11.01 -32.63 4.86
N PHE A 505 11.69 -31.48 4.92
CA PHE A 505 11.55 -30.38 3.95
C PHE A 505 12.49 -30.55 2.74
N PRO A 506 12.08 -30.18 1.51
CA PRO A 506 10.71 -29.89 1.10
C PRO A 506 9.82 -31.14 1.23
N SER A 507 8.52 -30.96 1.48
CA SER A 507 7.61 -32.11 1.60
C SER A 507 7.27 -32.72 0.24
N ALA A 508 6.94 -34.02 0.24
CA ALA A 508 6.58 -34.78 -0.95
C ALA A 508 5.32 -34.26 -1.68
N ASP A 509 4.46 -33.52 -0.97
CA ASP A 509 3.19 -32.99 -1.47
C ASP A 509 3.31 -31.57 -2.05
N GLN A 510 4.48 -30.92 -1.90
CA GLN A 510 4.76 -29.58 -2.42
C GLN A 510 5.14 -29.57 -3.90
N ARG A 511 4.32 -30.21 -4.75
CA ARG A 511 4.54 -30.26 -6.20
C ARG A 511 3.97 -29.04 -6.93
N ALA A 512 4.14 -27.84 -6.38
CA ALA A 512 3.70 -26.62 -7.04
C ALA A 512 4.46 -26.38 -8.37
N PHE A 513 5.67 -26.94 -8.50
CA PHE A 513 6.55 -26.75 -9.66
C PHE A 513 6.99 -28.12 -10.20
N PRO A 514 6.44 -28.58 -11.35
CA PRO A 514 6.82 -29.87 -11.90
C PRO A 514 8.24 -29.84 -12.49
N PRO A 515 9.03 -30.92 -12.35
CA PRO A 515 10.32 -31.04 -13.03
C PRO A 515 10.16 -31.08 -14.55
N ASN A 516 11.17 -30.61 -15.28
CA ASN A 516 11.26 -30.83 -16.72
C ASN A 516 11.40 -32.34 -17.05
N SER A 517 11.22 -32.71 -18.32
CA SER A 517 11.19 -34.11 -18.76
C SER A 517 12.50 -34.87 -18.49
N TRP A 518 13.64 -34.21 -18.69
CA TRP A 518 14.96 -34.79 -18.41
C TRP A 518 15.11 -35.07 -16.91
N LEU A 519 14.81 -34.08 -16.07
CA LEU A 519 14.92 -34.16 -14.63
C LEU A 519 13.98 -35.21 -14.04
N ALA A 520 12.74 -35.29 -14.52
CA ALA A 520 11.78 -36.32 -14.12
C ALA A 520 12.29 -37.73 -14.43
N THR A 521 12.89 -37.91 -15.61
CA THR A 521 13.50 -39.18 -16.03
C THR A 521 14.72 -39.53 -15.18
N TRP A 522 15.59 -38.55 -14.93
CA TRP A 522 16.79 -38.73 -14.11
C TRP A 522 16.42 -39.14 -12.68
N ILE A 523 15.49 -38.41 -12.03
CA ILE A 523 15.03 -38.71 -10.67
C ILE A 523 14.48 -40.15 -10.59
N THR A 524 13.74 -40.61 -11.60
CA THR A 524 13.18 -41.96 -11.64
C THR A 524 14.27 -43.04 -11.71
N ARG A 525 15.41 -42.77 -12.38
CA ARG A 525 16.54 -43.69 -12.54
C ARG A 525 17.41 -43.83 -11.29
N THR A 526 17.33 -42.91 -10.33
CA THR A 526 18.15 -42.92 -9.10
C THR A 526 17.88 -44.10 -8.15
N ASN A 527 16.83 -44.90 -8.41
CA ASN A 527 16.40 -46.05 -7.60
C ASN A 527 16.24 -45.77 -6.09
N GLN A 528 15.96 -44.51 -5.72
CA GLN A 528 15.71 -44.12 -4.33
C GLN A 528 14.31 -44.52 -3.86
N SER A 529 14.11 -44.52 -2.54
CA SER A 529 12.79 -44.68 -1.94
C SER A 529 11.79 -43.65 -2.48
N GLU A 530 10.51 -44.00 -2.51
CA GLU A 530 9.46 -43.10 -3.02
C GLU A 530 9.46 -41.75 -2.28
N THR A 531 9.68 -41.76 -0.96
CA THR A 531 9.78 -40.53 -0.16
C THR A 531 10.91 -39.62 -0.64
N VAL A 532 12.14 -40.15 -0.81
CA VAL A 532 13.29 -39.37 -1.29
C VAL A 532 13.05 -38.86 -2.71
N ARG A 533 12.51 -39.71 -3.58
CA ARG A 533 12.17 -39.35 -4.97
C ARG A 533 11.21 -38.18 -5.04
N ARG A 534 10.13 -38.22 -4.26
CA ARG A 534 9.14 -37.12 -4.20
C ARG A 534 9.74 -35.83 -3.66
N ARG A 535 10.62 -35.91 -2.67
CA ARG A 535 11.32 -34.73 -2.13
C ARG A 535 12.29 -34.14 -3.16
N LEU A 536 13.02 -34.97 -3.93
CA LEU A 536 13.84 -34.50 -5.05
C LEU A 536 12.99 -33.83 -6.15
N GLN A 537 11.80 -34.37 -6.44
CA GLN A 537 10.85 -33.78 -7.40
C GLN A 537 10.30 -32.42 -6.94
N ALA A 538 10.16 -32.19 -5.64
CA ALA A 538 9.77 -30.88 -5.10
C ALA A 538 10.96 -29.91 -5.01
N PHE A 539 12.16 -30.43 -4.71
CA PHE A 539 13.36 -29.63 -4.46
C PHE A 539 14.03 -29.11 -5.74
N LEU A 540 14.37 -29.99 -6.69
CA LEU A 540 15.22 -29.64 -7.83
C LEU A 540 14.60 -28.61 -8.79
N PRO A 541 13.28 -28.59 -9.04
CA PRO A 541 12.67 -27.56 -9.90
C PRO A 541 12.73 -26.16 -9.29
N VAL A 542 12.78 -26.05 -7.96
CA VAL A 542 12.70 -24.77 -7.24
C VAL A 542 14.09 -24.30 -6.81
N TRP A 543 14.77 -25.05 -5.96
CA TRP A 543 16.10 -24.67 -5.43
C TRP A 543 17.24 -25.05 -6.37
N GLY A 544 17.06 -26.08 -7.20
CA GLY A 544 18.07 -26.53 -8.16
C GLY A 544 18.02 -25.82 -9.52
N GLY A 545 17.07 -24.90 -9.74
CA GLY A 545 16.93 -24.20 -11.02
C GLY A 545 16.44 -25.07 -12.17
N ASN A 546 15.85 -26.25 -11.88
CA ASN A 546 15.28 -27.18 -12.86
C ASN A 546 16.27 -27.57 -13.98
N PRO A 547 17.42 -28.20 -13.66
CA PRO A 547 18.48 -28.49 -14.61
C PRO A 547 17.97 -29.33 -15.79
N GLY A 548 18.41 -28.99 -17.00
CA GLY A 548 17.98 -29.64 -18.25
C GLY A 548 18.88 -30.80 -18.69
N ASP A 549 20.05 -30.94 -18.07
CA ASP A 549 21.04 -31.97 -18.38
C ASP A 549 21.97 -32.24 -17.17
N GLU A 550 22.87 -33.21 -17.34
CA GLU A 550 23.81 -33.64 -16.29
C GLU A 550 24.84 -32.56 -15.95
N THR A 551 25.24 -31.75 -16.93
CA THR A 551 26.18 -30.64 -16.74
C THR A 551 25.57 -29.56 -15.84
N ALA A 552 24.33 -29.15 -16.10
CA ALA A 552 23.63 -28.20 -15.25
C ALA A 552 23.43 -28.76 -13.83
N LEU A 553 23.20 -30.07 -13.71
CA LEU A 553 23.08 -30.74 -12.41
C LEU A 553 24.42 -30.81 -11.65
N SER A 554 25.54 -31.02 -12.34
CA SER A 554 26.88 -31.09 -11.73
C SER A 554 27.38 -29.75 -11.19
N HIS A 555 26.80 -28.63 -11.64
CA HIS A 555 27.08 -27.29 -11.11
C HIS A 555 26.28 -26.93 -9.84
N LEU A 556 25.38 -27.81 -9.36
CA LEU A 556 24.67 -27.57 -8.11
C LEU A 556 25.55 -27.90 -6.91
N ALA A 557 25.76 -26.91 -6.03
CA ALA A 557 26.55 -27.06 -4.83
C ALA A 557 26.01 -28.20 -3.93
N PRO A 558 26.85 -29.15 -3.47
CA PRO A 558 26.42 -30.24 -2.60
C PRO A 558 25.72 -29.76 -1.32
N GLY A 559 26.12 -28.58 -0.81
CA GLY A 559 25.52 -27.91 0.34
C GLY A 559 24.02 -27.68 0.24
N LEU A 560 23.48 -27.49 -0.98
CA LEU A 560 22.04 -27.32 -1.20
C LEU A 560 21.25 -28.59 -0.85
N PHE A 561 21.82 -29.76 -1.12
CA PHE A 561 21.19 -31.06 -0.84
C PHE A 561 21.36 -31.43 0.63
N THR A 562 22.58 -31.29 1.16
CA THR A 562 22.89 -31.69 2.54
C THR A 562 22.12 -30.85 3.56
N ALA A 563 21.97 -29.54 3.33
CA ALA A 563 21.16 -28.68 4.20
C ALA A 563 19.72 -29.18 4.35
N PHE A 564 19.12 -29.71 3.28
CA PHE A 564 17.77 -30.28 3.33
C PHE A 564 17.75 -31.80 3.56
N SER A 565 18.85 -32.41 4.01
CA SER A 565 18.92 -33.86 4.24
C SER A 565 18.49 -34.67 3.00
N LEU A 566 18.97 -34.26 1.82
CA LEU A 566 18.80 -34.95 0.55
C LEU A 566 20.13 -35.51 0.05
N PRO A 567 20.12 -36.65 -0.66
CA PRO A 567 21.32 -37.21 -1.26
C PRO A 567 21.83 -36.33 -2.42
N THR A 568 23.15 -36.18 -2.52
CA THR A 568 23.80 -35.37 -3.58
C THR A 568 23.84 -36.11 -4.92
N PRO A 569 24.03 -35.43 -6.06
CA PRO A 569 24.23 -36.08 -7.36
C PRO A 569 25.38 -37.11 -7.36
N ALA A 570 26.46 -36.84 -6.62
CA ALA A 570 27.57 -37.78 -6.44
C ALA A 570 27.12 -39.08 -5.74
N GLN A 571 26.27 -38.99 -4.72
CA GLN A 571 25.72 -40.16 -4.01
C GLN A 571 24.67 -40.91 -4.83
N LEU A 572 23.95 -40.22 -5.71
CA LEU A 572 22.85 -40.78 -6.50
C LEU A 572 23.30 -41.44 -7.80
N ALA A 573 24.32 -40.87 -8.46
CA ALA A 573 24.71 -41.24 -9.82
C ALA A 573 26.21 -41.04 -10.12
N SER A 574 27.06 -40.84 -9.10
CA SER A 574 28.50 -40.56 -9.25
C SER A 574 28.81 -39.34 -10.14
N ILE A 575 27.93 -38.34 -10.09
CA ILE A 575 28.14 -37.05 -10.78
C ILE A 575 28.93 -36.14 -9.84
N ASP A 576 30.19 -35.87 -10.20
CA ASP A 576 31.07 -35.00 -9.42
C ASP A 576 30.67 -33.53 -9.53
N TYR A 577 30.81 -32.78 -8.43
CA TYR A 577 30.53 -31.35 -8.40
C TYR A 577 31.58 -30.56 -9.18
N VAL A 578 31.13 -29.66 -10.05
CA VAL A 578 31.99 -28.73 -10.80
C VAL A 578 31.67 -27.31 -10.34
N ALA A 579 32.61 -26.68 -9.64
CA ALA A 579 32.45 -25.30 -9.21
C ALA A 579 32.32 -24.35 -10.42
N THR A 580 31.31 -23.49 -10.41
CA THR A 580 31.20 -22.39 -11.37
C THR A 580 32.26 -21.35 -11.03
N PRO A 581 33.03 -20.80 -12.00
CA PRO A 581 33.97 -19.72 -11.71
C PRO A 581 33.23 -18.53 -11.09
N GLU A 582 33.67 -18.05 -9.93
CA GLU A 582 33.08 -16.87 -9.30
C GLU A 582 33.19 -15.66 -10.25
N ALA A 583 32.05 -15.07 -10.61
CA ALA A 583 32.04 -13.72 -11.14
C ALA A 583 32.53 -12.80 -10.01
N GLN A 584 33.65 -12.09 -10.23
CA GLN A 584 34.23 -11.17 -9.25
C GLN A 584 33.16 -10.21 -8.74
N VAL A 585 32.83 -10.33 -7.44
CA VAL A 585 31.99 -9.35 -6.75
C VAL A 585 32.78 -8.02 -6.71
N PRO A 586 32.19 -6.88 -7.12
CA PRO A 586 32.87 -5.61 -6.98
C PRO A 586 33.12 -5.36 -5.49
N SER A 587 34.39 -5.20 -5.11
CA SER A 587 34.80 -4.75 -3.78
C SER A 587 33.93 -3.56 -3.36
N ALA A 588 33.35 -3.64 -2.16
CA ALA A 588 32.66 -2.54 -1.53
C ALA A 588 33.52 -1.27 -1.69
N ARG A 589 33.00 -0.25 -2.38
CA ARG A 589 33.61 1.07 -2.35
C ARG A 589 33.42 1.60 -0.94
N GLU A 590 34.53 1.82 -0.24
CA GLU A 590 34.55 2.66 0.95
C GLU A 590 33.92 4.03 0.59
N PRO A 591 33.06 4.59 1.44
CA PRO A 591 32.48 5.90 1.20
C PRO A 591 33.57 6.97 1.34
N THR A 592 33.87 7.66 0.25
CA THR A 592 34.46 9.00 0.26
C THR A 592 33.39 10.07 0.39
#